data_AF-A0A349UQL0-F1
#
_entry.id   AF-A0A349UQL0-F1
#
_cell.length_a   1.000
_cell.length_b   1.000
_cell.length_c   1.000
_cell.angle_alpha   90.00
_cell.angle_beta   90.00
_cell.angle_gamma   90.00
#
_symmetry.space_group_name_H-M   'P 1'
#
loop_
_entity.id
_entity.type
_entity.pdbx_description
1 polymer ?
#
loop_
_entity_poly.entity_id
_entity_poly.type
_entity_poly.pdbx_seq_one_letter_code
_entity_poly.pdbx_strand_id
1 'polypeptide(L)' 'TRAGVPTAVKLSPRRPTAVRYIQGVAVTPRGFGRVARAVFSPGAVTFVDGAGKRAKAPVNHEFLQTGEIA' A
#
# COMPACT_ATOMS: atom_id res chain seq x y z
N THR A 1 21.45 23.29 3.34
CA THR A 1 20.34 22.84 2.46
C THR A 1 19.03 23.09 3.19
N ARG A 2 18.32 24.18 2.87
CA ARG A 2 17.62 24.99 3.91
C ARG A 2 16.13 24.70 4.16
N ALA A 3 15.58 23.60 3.67
CA ALA A 3 14.20 23.17 3.97
C ALA A 3 14.05 21.63 3.93
N GLY A 4 14.98 20.90 4.56
CA GLY A 4 14.86 19.45 4.67
C GLY A 4 13.72 19.08 5.61
N VAL A 5 12.55 18.72 5.08
CA VAL A 5 11.49 18.10 5.87
C VAL A 5 11.93 16.67 6.19
N PRO A 6 11.94 16.23 7.46
CA PRO A 6 12.25 14.85 7.80
C PRO A 6 11.30 13.88 7.05
N THR A 7 11.87 13.01 6.23
CA THR A 7 11.13 12.00 5.46
C THR A 7 11.02 10.66 6.18
N ALA A 8 11.63 10.54 7.37
CA ALA A 8 11.63 9.34 8.19
C ALA A 8 11.24 9.66 9.63
N VAL A 9 10.53 8.73 10.26
CA VAL A 9 10.19 8.79 11.69
C VAL A 9 11.25 8.04 12.48
N LYS A 10 11.84 8.68 13.49
CA LYS A 10 12.73 7.99 14.44
C LYS A 10 11.88 7.27 15.49
N LEU A 11 12.01 5.95 15.55
CA LEU A 11 11.32 5.13 16.54
C LEU A 11 11.92 5.32 17.94
N SER A 12 11.08 5.20 18.97
CA SER A 12 11.49 5.31 20.38
C SER A 12 10.96 4.11 21.18
N PRO A 13 11.80 3.42 21.97
CA PRO A 13 11.34 2.33 22.83
C PRO A 13 10.44 2.82 23.97
N ARG A 14 10.46 4.12 24.29
CA ARG A 14 9.65 4.71 25.36
C ARG A 14 8.29 5.23 24.88
N ARG A 15 8.08 5.30 23.55
CA ARG A 15 6.86 5.86 22.96
C ARG A 15 6.44 5.02 21.75
N PRO A 16 5.37 4.22 21.87
CA PRO A 16 4.83 3.47 20.74
C PRO A 16 4.52 4.39 19.56
N THR A 17 4.97 4.01 18.37
CA THR A 17 4.66 4.73 17.14
C THR A 17 3.38 4.19 16.55
N ALA A 18 2.36 5.04 16.39
CA ALA A 18 1.12 4.68 15.70
C ALA A 18 1.16 5.09 14.23
N VAL A 19 1.16 4.13 13.31
CA VAL A 19 1.02 4.36 11.86
C VAL A 19 -0.44 4.08 11.49
N ARG A 20 -1.23 5.14 11.31
CA ARG A 20 -2.67 5.02 11.06
C ARG A 20 -3.03 4.74 9.60
N TYR A 21 -2.16 5.15 8.68
CA TYR A 21 -2.39 5.04 7.25
C TYR A 21 -1.10 4.63 6.56
N ILE A 22 -1.22 3.65 5.66
CA ILE A 22 -0.17 3.26 4.74
C ILE A 22 -0.75 3.46 3.34
N GLN A 23 -0.07 4.25 2.53
CA GLN A 23 -0.50 4.56 1.17
C GLN A 23 0.48 3.93 0.17
N GLY A 24 -0.07 3.32 -0.87
CA GLY A 24 0.68 2.80 -2.00
C GLY A 24 0.12 3.39 -3.29
N VAL A 25 0.95 3.42 -4.33
CA VAL A 25 0.56 3.86 -5.68
C VAL A 25 0.81 2.70 -6.64
N ALA A 26 -0.18 2.36 -7.45
CA ALA A 26 -0.11 1.27 -8.42
C ALA A 26 -0.33 1.82 -9.84
N VAL A 27 0.43 1.30 -10.80
CA VAL A 27 0.22 1.61 -12.22
C VAL A 27 -1.07 0.96 -12.69
N THR A 28 -1.90 1.74 -13.40
CA THR A 28 -3.14 1.26 -13.99
C THR A 28 -3.06 1.26 -15.52
N PRO A 29 -3.68 0.29 -16.20
CA PRO A 29 -3.75 0.29 -17.67
C PRO A 29 -4.59 1.46 -18.19
N ARG A 30 -4.41 1.82 -19.47
CA ARG A 30 -5.18 2.90 -20.11
C ARG A 30 -6.69 2.65 -19.98
N GLY A 31 -7.41 3.69 -19.58
CA GLY A 31 -8.86 3.66 -19.40
C GLY A 31 -9.33 2.76 -18.25
N PHE A 32 -8.47 2.47 -17.28
CA PHE A 32 -8.89 1.88 -16.01
C PHE A 32 -9.74 2.88 -15.24
N GLY A 33 -10.94 2.47 -14.84
CA GLY A 33 -11.93 3.31 -14.18
C GLY A 33 -11.84 3.26 -12.65
N ARG A 34 -12.93 3.66 -12.01
CA ARG A 34 -13.07 3.56 -10.54
C ARG A 34 -12.97 2.09 -10.11
N VAL A 35 -12.14 1.84 -9.11
CA VAL A 35 -12.03 0.51 -8.47
C VAL A 35 -13.37 0.13 -7.85
N ALA A 36 -13.88 -1.03 -8.24
CA ALA A 36 -15.08 -1.65 -7.68
C ALA A 36 -14.74 -2.76 -6.67
N ARG A 37 -13.58 -3.42 -6.84
CA ARG A 37 -13.14 -4.53 -5.98
C ARG A 37 -11.62 -4.61 -5.88
N ALA A 38 -11.11 -5.03 -4.73
CA ALA A 38 -9.74 -5.46 -4.53
C ALA A 38 -9.72 -6.96 -4.21
N VAL A 39 -8.83 -7.71 -4.87
CA VAL A 39 -8.63 -9.14 -4.66
C VAL A 39 -7.20 -9.34 -4.16
N PHE A 40 -7.07 -9.82 -2.93
CA PHE A 40 -5.79 -10.09 -2.29
C PHE A 40 -5.34 -11.52 -2.56
N SER A 41 -4.04 -11.69 -2.77
CA SER A 41 -3.36 -12.96 -2.95
C SER A 41 -1.96 -12.85 -2.32
N PRO A 42 -1.28 -13.97 -2.02
CA PRO A 42 0.11 -13.94 -1.53
C PRO A 42 0.99 -12.94 -2.27
N GLY A 43 1.46 -11.91 -1.56
CA GLY A 43 2.39 -10.89 -2.09
C GLY A 43 1.83 -9.96 -3.16
N ALA A 44 0.51 -9.92 -3.38
CA ALA A 44 -0.09 -9.03 -4.37
C ALA A 44 -1.55 -8.65 -4.09
N VAL A 45 -1.94 -7.51 -4.64
CA VAL A 45 -3.34 -7.10 -4.77
C VAL A 45 -3.68 -6.92 -6.24
N THR A 46 -4.88 -7.35 -6.64
CA THR A 46 -5.46 -7.08 -7.96
C THR A 46 -6.70 -6.21 -7.79
N PHE A 47 -6.63 -4.99 -8.30
CA PHE A 47 -7.78 -4.09 -8.38
C PHE A 47 -8.59 -4.38 -9.63
N VAL A 48 -9.91 -4.38 -9.50
CA VAL A 48 -10.87 -4.57 -10.59
C VAL A 48 -11.76 -3.33 -10.66
N ASP A 49 -11.84 -2.70 -11.83
CA ASP A 49 -12.73 -1.55 -12.04
C ASP A 49 -14.18 -1.98 -12.32
N GLY A 50 -15.08 -0.99 -12.42
CA GLY A 50 -16.50 -1.24 -12.71
C GLY A 50 -16.78 -1.87 -14.08
N ALA A 51 -15.82 -1.84 -15.02
CA ALA A 51 -15.91 -2.48 -16.33
C ALA A 51 -15.20 -3.85 -16.37
N GLY A 52 -14.67 -4.31 -15.24
CA GLY A 52 -13.96 -5.59 -15.12
C GLY A 52 -12.48 -5.56 -15.50
N LYS A 53 -11.92 -4.39 -15.85
CA LYS A 53 -10.48 -4.24 -16.14
C LYS A 53 -9.67 -4.46 -14.86
N ARG A 54 -8.46 -4.97 -15.01
CA ARG A 54 -7.61 -5.41 -13.89
C ARG A 54 -6.29 -4.65 -13.84
N ALA A 55 -5.86 -4.28 -12.64
CA ALA A 55 -4.53 -3.74 -12.35
C ALA A 55 -3.93 -4.52 -11.17
N LYS A 56 -2.82 -5.22 -11.39
CA LYS A 56 -2.13 -6.00 -10.36
C LYS A 56 -0.93 -5.21 -9.85
N ALA A 57 -0.77 -5.15 -8.53
CA ALA A 57 0.37 -4.53 -7.88
C ALA A 57 1.01 -5.52 -6.88
N PRO A 58 2.35 -5.63 -6.85
CA PRO A 58 3.04 -6.35 -5.79
C PRO A 58 2.87 -5.60 -4.47
N VAL A 59 2.41 -6.30 -3.44
CA VAL A 59 2.29 -5.77 -2.07
C VAL A 59 2.21 -6.94 -1.10
N ASN A 60 3.07 -6.92 -0.07
CA ASN A 60 2.97 -7.86 1.05
C ASN A 60 1.94 -7.29 2.04
N HIS A 61 0.65 -7.50 1.75
CA HIS A 61 -0.44 -7.01 2.59
C HIS A 61 -0.59 -7.82 3.88
N GLU A 62 -0.06 -9.05 3.88
CA GLU A 62 -0.01 -9.96 5.01
C GLU A 62 0.80 -9.39 6.19
N PHE A 63 1.80 -8.56 5.91
CA PHE A 63 2.58 -7.83 6.92
C PHE A 63 1.68 -7.08 7.92
N LEU A 64 0.53 -6.57 7.49
CA LEU A 64 -0.38 -5.84 8.38
C LEU A 64 -1.05 -6.75 9.43
N GLN A 65 -1.06 -8.06 9.19
CA GLN A 65 -1.64 -9.05 10.09
C GLN A 65 -0.55 -9.75 10.92
N THR A 66 0.60 -10.04 10.31
CA THR A 66 1.66 -10.85 10.95
C THR A 66 2.79 -10.01 11.55
N GLY A 67 3.05 -8.81 11.01
CA GLY A 67 4.24 -8.03 11.32
C GLY A 67 5.54 -8.57 10.68
N GLU A 68 5.44 -9.57 9.80
CA GLU A 68 6.57 -10.24 9.16
C GLU A 68 6.61 -9.96 7.66
N ILE A 69 7.81 -9.81 7.10
CA ILE A 69 8.04 -9.71 5.66
C ILE A 69 8.48 -11.10 5.20
N ALA A 70 7.59 -11.80 4.49
CA ALA A 70 7.87 -13.08 3.83
C ALA A 70 8.90 -12.94 2.69
#